data_AF-A0A2M8NGQ2-F1
#
_entry.id   AF-A0A2M8NGQ2-F1
#
_cell.length_a   1.000
_cell.length_b   1.000
_cell.length_c   1.000
_cell.angle_alpha   90.00
_cell.angle_beta   90.00
_cell.angle_gamma   90.00
#
_symmetry.space_group_name_H-M   'P 1'
#
loop_
_entity.id
_entity.type
_entity.pdbx_description
1 polymer ?
#
loop_
_entity_poly.entity_id
_entity_poly.type
_entity_poly.pdbx_seq_one_letter_code
_entity_poly.pdbx_strand_id
1 'polypeptide(L)'
;MNPSDLPIGLQPLADKLKYKYLKLRSAAGLDLFAVNLTDLNLSLTHANPCVWVRAADIQSTDPVNLAYRLMDAAREMLWEQETVLVFMDAPLPALRDHLPEALPVWVLIDDKQQRQIQAADSPSYA
;
A
#
# COMPACT_ATOMS: atom_id res chain seq x y z
N MET A 1 8.46 -2.43 17.65
CA MET A 1 7.99 -1.46 16.63
C MET A 1 6.82 -0.72 17.24
N ASN A 2 6.82 0.61 17.14
CA ASN A 2 5.73 1.43 17.65
C ASN A 2 4.59 1.42 16.62
N PRO A 3 3.33 1.58 17.06
CA PRO A 3 2.18 1.67 16.15
C PRO A 3 2.28 2.83 15.13
N SER A 4 3.18 3.80 15.34
CA SER A 4 3.49 4.90 14.43
C SER A 4 4.35 4.51 13.21
N ASP A 5 4.83 3.26 13.13
CA ASP A 5 5.75 2.81 12.08
C ASP A 5 5.03 2.15 10.88
N LEU A 6 3.69 2.16 10.88
CA LEU A 6 2.84 1.50 9.88
C LEU A 6 1.75 2.45 9.35
N PRO A 7 1.30 2.29 8.10
CA PRO A 7 0.11 2.97 7.62
C PRO A 7 -1.13 2.57 8.42
N ILE A 8 -2.05 3.52 8.59
CA ILE A 8 -3.26 3.38 9.42
C ILE A 8 -4.14 2.21 8.96
N GLY A 9 -4.18 1.92 7.67
CA GLY A 9 -4.93 0.78 7.13
C GLY A 9 -4.27 -0.58 7.42
N LEU A 10 -2.95 -0.62 7.58
CA LEU A 10 -2.18 -1.85 7.82
C LEU A 10 -2.13 -2.22 9.31
N GLN A 11 -2.17 -1.23 10.20
CA GLN A 11 -2.17 -1.46 11.65
C GLN A 11 -3.34 -2.36 12.13
N PRO A 12 -4.60 -2.16 11.70
CA PRO A 12 -5.72 -3.05 12.04
C PRO A 12 -5.54 -4.48 11.51
N LEU A 13 -4.94 -4.63 10.32
CA LEU A 13 -4.64 -5.95 9.76
C LEU A 13 -3.68 -6.72 10.69
N ALA A 14 -2.66 -6.03 11.21
CA ALA A 14 -1.73 -6.59 12.17
C ALA A 14 -2.37 -6.84 13.56
N ASP A 15 -3.01 -5.82 14.12
CA ASP A 15 -3.40 -5.80 15.53
C ASP A 15 -4.68 -6.60 15.78
N LYS A 16 -5.70 -6.41 14.93
CA LYS A 16 -7.03 -7.04 15.08
C LYS A 16 -7.07 -8.40 14.39
N LEU A 17 -6.62 -8.47 13.14
CA LEU A 17 -6.80 -9.66 12.30
C LEU A 17 -5.59 -10.61 12.32
N LYS A 18 -4.52 -10.26 13.05
CA LYS A 18 -3.30 -11.07 13.23
C LYS A 18 -2.60 -11.43 11.92
N TYR A 19 -2.81 -10.65 10.86
CA TYR A 19 -2.04 -10.83 9.63
C TYR A 19 -0.56 -10.57 9.87
N LYS A 20 0.27 -11.44 9.30
CA LYS A 20 1.72 -11.25 9.31
C LYS A 20 2.07 -10.18 8.29
N TYR A 21 2.80 -9.17 8.74
CA TYR A 21 3.42 -8.18 7.87
C TYR A 21 4.93 -8.20 8.08
N LEU A 22 5.65 -7.78 7.04
CA LEU A 22 7.09 -7.61 7.05
C LEU A 22 7.40 -6.20 6.55
N LYS A 23 8.10 -5.40 7.37
CA LYS A 23 8.72 -4.17 6.86
C LYS A 23 9.91 -4.57 5.99
N LEU A 24 9.91 -4.12 4.75
CA LEU A 24 11.01 -4.34 3.82
C LEU A 24 12.00 -3.16 3.91
N ARG A 25 12.92 -3.08 2.96
CA ARG A 25 13.77 -1.90 2.78
C ARG A 25 12.97 -0.74 2.20
N SER A 26 13.40 0.50 2.43
CA SER A 26 12.89 1.64 1.67
C SER A 26 13.48 1.61 0.25
N ALA A 27 12.70 2.01 -0.76
CA ALA A 27 13.13 2.13 -2.15
C ALA A 27 12.50 3.38 -2.78
N ALA A 28 13.21 4.08 -3.66
CA ALA A 28 12.78 5.37 -4.23
C ALA A 28 12.27 6.39 -3.17
N GLY A 29 12.84 6.35 -1.96
CA GLY A 29 12.42 7.17 -0.82
C GLY A 29 11.06 6.81 -0.21
N LEU A 30 10.47 5.68 -0.57
CA LEU A 30 9.19 5.18 -0.05
C LEU A 30 9.42 4.02 0.93
N ASP A 31 8.58 3.94 1.95
CA ASP A 31 8.58 2.82 2.89
C ASP A 31 7.83 1.63 2.28
N LEU A 32 8.49 0.47 2.22
CA LEU A 32 7.93 -0.73 1.62
C LEU A 32 7.61 -1.79 2.67
N PHE A 33 6.54 -2.52 2.43
CA PHE A 33 6.06 -3.61 3.28
C PHE A 33 5.58 -4.78 2.43
N ALA A 34 5.47 -5.95 3.04
CA ALA A 34 4.72 -7.07 2.51
C ALA A 34 3.71 -7.53 3.56
N VAL A 35 2.49 -7.84 3.14
CA VAL A 35 1.45 -8.38 4.02
C VAL A 35 0.98 -9.72 3.48
N ASN A 36 0.88 -10.73 4.34
CA ASN A 36 0.33 -12.02 3.95
C ASN A 36 -1.19 -11.96 4.08
N LEU A 37 -1.92 -11.99 2.96
CA LEU A 37 -3.39 -11.99 2.91
C LEU A 37 -3.96 -13.36 2.51
N THR A 38 -3.16 -14.43 2.53
CA THR A 38 -3.58 -15.76 2.06
C THR A 38 -4.80 -16.28 2.82
N ASP A 39 -4.95 -15.95 4.10
CA ASP A 39 -6.10 -16.41 4.90
C ASP A 39 -7.43 -15.76 4.48
N LEU A 40 -7.43 -14.76 3.57
CA LEU A 40 -8.65 -14.10 3.09
C LEU A 40 -9.29 -14.74 1.86
N ASN A 41 -8.71 -15.80 1.27
CA ASN A 41 -9.20 -16.38 0.00
C ASN A 41 -9.38 -15.35 -1.14
N LEU A 42 -8.83 -14.14 -0.98
CA LEU A 42 -8.67 -13.17 -2.05
C LEU A 42 -7.52 -13.70 -2.91
N SER A 43 -7.57 -13.47 -4.23
CA SER A 43 -6.55 -13.89 -5.20
C SER A 43 -5.22 -13.11 -5.04
N LEU A 44 -4.74 -13.02 -3.81
CA LEU A 44 -3.67 -12.20 -3.30
C LEU A 44 -2.63 -13.16 -2.70
N THR A 45 -1.41 -13.08 -3.22
CA THR A 45 -0.31 -14.04 -2.99
C THR A 45 0.14 -14.07 -1.53
N HIS A 46 1.05 -15.00 -1.19
CA HIS A 46 1.58 -15.18 0.17
C HIS A 46 2.32 -13.96 0.77
N ALA A 47 2.56 -12.91 -0.01
CA ALA A 47 3.25 -11.70 0.39
C ALA A 47 2.87 -10.51 -0.51
N ASN A 48 1.67 -9.95 -0.33
CA ASN A 48 1.21 -8.81 -1.10
C ASN A 48 2.10 -7.59 -0.91
N PRO A 49 2.68 -7.05 -1.99
CA PRO A 49 3.45 -5.82 -1.95
C PRO A 49 2.63 -4.65 -1.42
N CYS A 50 3.22 -3.90 -0.52
CA CYS A 50 2.64 -2.70 0.06
C CYS A 50 3.65 -1.55 0.00
N VAL A 51 3.17 -0.38 -0.41
CA VAL A 51 3.94 0.87 -0.39
C VAL A 51 3.21 1.87 0.49
N TRP A 52 3.95 2.57 1.34
CA TRP A 52 3.41 3.69 2.11
C TRP A 52 3.93 5.02 1.56
N VAL A 53 2.99 5.85 1.11
CA VAL A 53 3.22 7.22 0.68
C VAL A 53 2.81 8.15 1.81
N ARG A 54 3.80 8.84 2.39
CA ARG A 54 3.57 9.72 3.54
C ARG A 54 2.98 11.06 3.08
N ALA A 55 2.29 11.74 3.98
CA ALA A 55 1.72 13.06 3.70
C ALA A 55 2.77 14.07 3.20
N ALA A 56 4.00 13.99 3.73
CA ALA A 56 5.11 14.82 3.28
C ALA A 56 5.45 14.60 1.80
N ASP A 57 5.51 13.35 1.34
CA ASP A 57 5.79 13.01 -0.06
C ASP A 57 4.72 13.54 -1.01
N ILE A 58 3.45 13.48 -0.59
CA ILE A 58 2.30 13.97 -1.35
C ILE A 58 2.34 15.49 -1.49
N GLN A 59 2.74 16.20 -0.42
CA GLN A 59 2.81 17.66 -0.43
C GLN A 59 4.05 18.19 -1.18
N SER A 60 5.14 17.44 -1.19
CA SER A 60 6.43 17.89 -1.74
C SER A 60 6.69 17.44 -3.18
N THR A 61 5.88 16.53 -3.73
CA THR A 61 6.13 15.89 -5.03
C THR A 61 4.92 16.02 -5.93
N ASP A 62 5.11 16.35 -7.21
CA ASP A 62 4.02 16.28 -8.17
C ASP A 62 3.57 14.82 -8.45
N PRO A 63 2.33 14.61 -8.91
CA PRO A 63 1.79 13.28 -9.16
C PRO A 63 2.60 12.42 -10.15
N VAL A 64 3.23 13.05 -11.16
CA VAL A 64 4.02 12.35 -12.18
C VAL A 64 5.29 11.78 -11.55
N ASN A 65 6.02 12.61 -10.81
CA ASN A 65 7.23 12.19 -10.11
C ASN A 65 6.95 11.13 -9.04
N LEU A 66 5.82 11.22 -8.34
CA LEU A 66 5.42 10.17 -7.40
C LEU A 66 5.09 8.86 -8.12
N ALA A 67 4.42 8.90 -9.27
CA ALA A 67 4.18 7.71 -10.09
C ALA A 67 5.50 7.08 -10.57
N TYR A 68 6.49 7.88 -11.00
CA TYR A 68 7.82 7.37 -11.34
C TYR A 68 8.50 6.67 -10.17
N ARG A 69 8.46 7.27 -8.96
CA ARG A 69 9.01 6.65 -7.74
C ARG A 69 8.33 5.32 -7.43
N LEU A 70 7.01 5.22 -7.59
CA LEU A 70 6.27 3.98 -7.40
C LEU A 70 6.69 2.91 -8.40
N MET A 71 6.75 3.25 -9.68
CA MET A 71 7.19 2.32 -10.73
C MET A 71 8.64 1.85 -10.52
N ASP A 72 9.54 2.75 -10.10
CA ASP A 72 10.92 2.41 -9.76
C ASP A 72 10.99 1.47 -8.55
N ALA A 73 10.22 1.75 -7.50
CA ALA A 73 10.15 0.85 -6.34
C ALA A 73 9.63 -0.54 -6.72
N ALA A 74 8.59 -0.63 -7.56
CA ALA A 74 8.08 -1.91 -8.04
C ALA A 74 9.11 -2.68 -8.86
N ARG A 75 9.85 -2.00 -9.76
CA ARG A 75 10.93 -2.59 -10.55
C ARG A 75 12.09 -3.08 -9.68
N GLU A 76 12.54 -2.27 -8.73
CA GLU A 76 13.63 -2.65 -7.80
C GLU A 76 13.29 -3.87 -6.93
N MET A 77 12.00 -4.11 -6.71
CA MET A 77 11.49 -5.19 -5.88
C MET A 77 10.95 -6.39 -6.67
N LEU A 78 11.03 -6.34 -8.01
CA LEU A 78 10.54 -7.36 -8.93
C LEU A 78 9.02 -7.62 -8.78
N TRP A 79 8.24 -6.55 -8.60
CA TRP A 79 6.80 -6.59 -8.41
C TRP A 79 6.00 -6.31 -9.69
N GLU A 80 6.63 -6.33 -10.86
CA GLU A 80 6.01 -5.91 -12.13
C GLU A 80 4.80 -6.76 -12.53
N GLN A 81 4.58 -7.92 -11.92
CA GLN A 81 3.45 -8.81 -12.19
C GLN A 81 2.48 -8.94 -10.99
N GLU A 82 2.69 -8.16 -9.93
CA GLU A 82 1.95 -8.28 -8.68
C GLU A 82 0.82 -7.25 -8.57
N THR A 83 -0.08 -7.48 -7.60
CA THR A 83 -1.00 -6.43 -7.12
C THR A 83 -0.33 -5.67 -5.98
N VAL A 84 -0.05 -4.38 -6.20
CA VAL A 84 0.64 -3.50 -5.24
C VAL A 84 -0.36 -2.62 -4.51
N LEU A 85 -0.45 -2.75 -3.19
CA LEU A 85 -1.26 -1.92 -2.32
C LEU A 85 -0.51 -0.63 -1.97
N VAL A 86 -1.06 0.53 -2.29
CA VAL A 86 -0.45 1.84 -2.02
C VAL A 86 -1.27 2.56 -0.96
N PHE A 87 -0.78 2.59 0.27
CA PHE A 87 -1.39 3.34 1.36
C PHE A 87 -0.92 4.79 1.31
N MET A 88 -1.85 5.73 1.25
CA MET A 88 -1.56 7.16 1.14
C MET A 88 -2.15 7.92 2.34
N ASP A 89 -1.34 8.75 2.99
CA ASP A 89 -1.80 9.55 4.15
C ASP A 89 -2.75 10.70 3.76
N ALA A 90 -2.88 11.00 2.47
CA ALA A 90 -3.78 12.00 1.92
C ALA A 90 -4.23 11.57 0.50
N PRO A 91 -5.38 12.04 0.01
CA PRO A 91 -5.83 11.73 -1.35
C PRO A 91 -4.95 12.46 -2.38
N LEU A 92 -4.61 11.75 -3.46
CA LEU A 92 -3.94 12.31 -4.62
C LEU A 92 -4.58 11.78 -5.92
N PRO A 93 -5.77 12.31 -6.33
CA PRO A 93 -6.57 11.72 -7.40
C PRO A 93 -5.83 11.59 -8.74
N ALA A 94 -5.02 12.58 -9.09
CA ALA A 94 -4.25 12.60 -10.34
C ALA A 94 -3.14 11.52 -10.41
N LEU A 95 -2.78 10.88 -9.30
CA LEU A 95 -1.76 9.84 -9.29
C LEU A 95 -2.15 8.64 -10.17
N ARG A 96 -3.45 8.29 -10.19
CA ARG A 96 -3.94 7.13 -10.94
C ARG A 96 -3.72 7.27 -12.44
N ASP A 97 -3.81 8.49 -12.95
CA ASP A 97 -3.68 8.84 -14.37
C ASP A 97 -2.23 8.69 -14.88
N HIS A 98 -1.26 8.62 -13.97
CA HIS A 98 0.16 8.48 -14.27
C HIS A 98 0.71 7.06 -14.03
N LEU A 99 -0.13 6.15 -13.51
CA LEU A 99 0.24 4.76 -13.28
C LEU A 99 -0.23 3.87 -14.45
N PRO A 100 0.56 2.85 -14.84
CA PRO A 100 0.17 1.95 -15.92
C PRO A 100 -1.15 1.24 -15.59
N GLU A 101 -2.00 1.08 -16.61
CA GLU A 101 -3.31 0.44 -16.43
C GLU A 101 -3.25 -1.08 -16.28
N ALA A 102 -2.19 -1.71 -16.79
CA ALA A 102 -2.08 -3.16 -16.87
C ALA A 102 -1.35 -3.77 -15.65
N LEU A 103 -0.02 -3.72 -15.65
CA LEU A 103 0.80 -4.38 -14.65
C LEU A 103 1.99 -3.49 -14.23
N PRO A 104 2.34 -3.46 -12.93
CA PRO A 104 1.60 -4.08 -11.82
C PRO A 104 0.21 -3.47 -11.61
N VAL A 105 -0.69 -4.21 -10.97
CA VAL A 105 -2.01 -3.68 -10.61
C VAL A 105 -1.86 -2.79 -9.39
N TRP A 106 -2.15 -1.50 -9.54
CA TRP A 106 -2.04 -0.51 -8.46
C TRP A 106 -3.39 -0.34 -7.74
N VAL A 107 -3.41 -0.67 -6.45
CA VAL A 107 -4.56 -0.41 -5.57
C VAL A 107 -4.23 0.77 -4.67
N LEU A 108 -4.76 1.94 -5.00
CA LEU A 108 -4.58 3.15 -4.21
C LEU A 108 -5.58 3.17 -3.05
N ILE A 109 -5.08 3.33 -1.83
CA ILE A 109 -5.85 3.33 -0.58
C ILE A 109 -5.59 4.67 0.13
N ASP A 110 -6.50 5.62 -0.02
CA ASP A 110 -6.41 6.94 0.60
C ASP A 110 -6.70 6.91 2.11
N ASP A 111 -6.53 8.05 2.77
CA ASP A 111 -6.72 8.18 4.22
C ASP A 111 -8.15 7.82 4.67
N LYS A 112 -9.15 8.16 3.86
CA LYS A 112 -10.56 7.85 4.13
C LYS A 112 -10.81 6.34 4.04
N GLN A 113 -10.31 5.68 3.01
CA GLN A 113 -10.40 4.23 2.84
C GLN A 113 -9.62 3.49 3.93
N GLN A 114 -8.44 3.98 4.32
CA GLN A 114 -7.68 3.44 5.45
C GLN A 114 -8.46 3.50 6.77
N ARG A 115 -9.13 4.63 7.04
CA ARG A 115 -10.00 4.76 8.23
C ARG A 115 -11.20 3.84 8.17
N GLN A 116 -11.77 3.60 7.00
CA GLN A 116 -12.83 2.61 6.83
C GLN A 116 -12.33 1.18 7.13
N ILE A 117 -11.14 0.82 6.65
CA ILE A 117 -10.49 -0.46 6.99
C ILE A 117 -10.26 -0.58 8.51
N GLN A 118 -9.83 0.50 9.16
CA GLN A 118 -9.63 0.52 10.61
C GLN A 118 -10.93 0.37 11.41
N ALA A 119 -11.99 1.01 10.95
CA ALA A 119 -13.31 0.96 11.56
C ALA A 119 -14.06 -0.35 11.26
N ALA A 120 -13.63 -1.13 10.27
CA ALA A 120 -14.22 -2.43 9.99
C ALA A 120 -13.96 -3.39 11.16
N ASP A 121 -15.03 -3.98 11.70
CA ASP A 121 -14.96 -4.91 12.82
C ASP A 121 -14.64 -6.35 12.39
N SER A 122 -14.72 -6.66 11.10
CA SER A 122 -14.33 -7.94 10.46
C SER A 122 -14.34 -7.79 8.94
N PRO A 123 -13.64 -8.65 8.17
CA PRO A 123 -13.85 -8.71 6.73
C PRO A 123 -15.28 -9.19 6.47
N SER A 124 -16.17 -8.27 6.08
CA SER A 124 -17.51 -8.63 5.62
C SER A 124 -17.42 -9.06 4.17
N TYR A 125 -17.54 -10.36 3.91
CA TYR A 125 -17.83 -10.86 2.57
C TYR A 125 -19.27 -10.44 2.25
N ALA A 126 -19.43 -9.52 1.29
CA ALA A 126 -20.70 -9.27 0.62
C ALA A 126 -20.80 -10.15 -0.63
#